data_AF-A0A6V7PNX5-F1
#
_entry.id   AF-A0A6V7PNX5-F1
#
_cell.length_a   1.000
_cell.length_b   1.000
_cell.length_c   1.000
_cell.angle_alpha   90.00
_cell.angle_beta   90.00
_cell.angle_gamma   90.00
#
_symmetry.space_group_name_H-M   'P 1'
#
loop_
_entity.id
_entity.type
_entity.pdbx_description
1 polymer ?
#
loop_
_entity_poly.entity_id
_entity_poly.type
_entity_poly.pdbx_seq_one_letter_code
_entity_poly.pdbx_strand_id
1 'polypeptide(L)'
;MTKSGTEKKRVRRAPQSGGRDLSDAPSKKPAPKKDVYQLFAEKVRDNKQLESRWAIMQETRVEYFRGKDFTVFLKNCPEIKEILGSDKDLDVEDIVNTLLRKNLVIRCDRVVKTLRPGKKKLSSWPAHLEIHHEQVFSENDGFFAWTFMKRRTLWQTILSFLWPIFALAICLFPVYPISARLLCYIRALELYCLL
;
A
#
# COMPACT_ATOMS: atom_id res chain seq x y z
N MET A 1 -31.84 65.20 3.62
CA MET A 1 -32.06 65.22 5.09
C MET A 1 -32.81 63.96 5.51
N THR A 2 -32.29 63.29 6.56
CA THR A 2 -32.97 62.49 7.62
C THR A 2 -33.88 61.31 7.24
N LYS A 3 -33.46 60.04 7.44
CA LYS A 3 -33.51 59.16 8.65
C LYS A 3 -34.86 58.38 8.79
N SER A 4 -34.87 57.05 8.52
CA SER A 4 -34.76 55.89 9.47
C SER A 4 -36.07 55.52 10.20
N GLY A 5 -36.72 54.38 9.89
CA GLY A 5 -36.75 53.15 10.73
C GLY A 5 -38.09 53.01 11.50
N THR A 6 -38.67 51.88 11.94
CA THR A 6 -38.33 50.45 12.01
C THR A 6 -39.57 49.68 12.58
N GLU A 7 -39.78 48.41 12.18
CA GLU A 7 -40.39 47.27 12.94
C GLU A 7 -41.90 47.28 13.37
N LYS A 8 -42.65 46.16 13.57
CA LYS A 8 -42.30 44.80 14.03
C LYS A 8 -43.47 43.80 13.92
N LYS A 9 -43.13 42.48 13.98
CA LYS A 9 -43.83 41.34 14.65
C LYS A 9 -44.62 40.35 13.73
N ARG A 10 -44.07 39.18 13.34
CA ARG A 10 -43.70 37.89 14.03
C ARG A 10 -44.85 36.87 14.00
N VAL A 11 -44.68 35.72 13.32
CA VAL A 11 -44.98 34.36 13.84
C VAL A 11 -44.08 33.32 13.13
N ARG A 12 -43.52 32.42 13.95
CA ARG A 12 -42.60 31.31 13.69
C ARG A 12 -43.39 30.01 13.50
N ARG A 13 -42.99 29.10 12.61
CA ARG A 13 -43.12 27.62 12.72
C ARG A 13 -42.36 26.90 11.57
N ALA A 14 -41.48 25.98 11.95
CA ALA A 14 -41.02 24.79 11.19
C ALA A 14 -41.45 23.56 12.05
N PRO A 15 -41.41 22.26 11.64
CA PRO A 15 -40.57 21.63 10.59
C PRO A 15 -41.21 20.42 9.83
N GLN A 16 -40.35 19.70 9.07
CA GLN A 16 -40.34 18.24 8.78
C GLN A 16 -41.01 17.64 7.51
N SER A 17 -40.16 16.83 6.82
CA SER A 17 -40.45 15.50 6.21
C SER A 17 -41.37 15.48 4.99
N GLY A 18 -40.92 15.21 3.76
CA GLY A 18 -40.24 14.01 3.25
C GLY A 18 -40.96 13.66 1.92
N GLY A 19 -40.43 13.04 0.87
CA GLY A 19 -39.15 12.44 0.53
C GLY A 19 -39.32 11.80 -0.87
N ARG A 20 -38.20 11.36 -1.46
CA ARG A 20 -38.03 10.64 -2.73
C ARG A 20 -37.90 11.54 -3.98
N ASP A 21 -36.66 11.65 -4.47
CA ASP A 21 -36.34 11.08 -5.77
C ASP A 21 -34.88 10.61 -5.79
N LEU A 22 -34.74 9.29 -5.93
CA LEU A 22 -33.49 8.60 -6.20
C LEU A 22 -33.08 8.90 -7.63
N SER A 23 -31.96 9.59 -7.79
CA SER A 23 -31.19 9.58 -9.04
C SER A 23 -29.83 8.97 -8.74
N ASP A 24 -29.83 7.63 -8.66
CA ASP A 24 -28.65 6.78 -8.71
C ASP A 24 -28.02 6.91 -10.11
N ALA A 25 -27.19 7.93 -10.29
CA ALA A 25 -26.20 7.94 -11.36
C ALA A 25 -24.96 7.24 -10.80
N PRO A 26 -24.48 6.13 -11.42
CA PRO A 26 -23.25 5.51 -10.98
C PRO A 26 -22.14 6.52 -11.27
N SER A 27 -21.62 7.14 -10.22
CA SER A 27 -20.39 7.92 -10.30
C SER A 27 -19.34 6.99 -10.89
N LYS A 28 -19.07 7.14 -12.20
CA LYS A 28 -17.94 6.52 -12.87
C LYS A 28 -16.73 6.89 -12.04
N LYS A 29 -16.26 5.97 -11.19
CA LYS A 29 -14.98 6.10 -10.50
C LYS A 29 -13.98 6.39 -11.61
N PRO A 30 -13.38 7.59 -11.69
CA PRO A 30 -12.30 7.78 -12.64
C PRO A 30 -11.26 6.73 -12.23
N ALA A 31 -10.90 5.85 -13.17
CA ALA A 31 -9.78 4.96 -12.99
C ALA A 31 -8.64 5.81 -12.42
N PRO A 32 -8.07 5.46 -11.26
CA PRO A 32 -7.17 6.35 -10.57
C PRO A 32 -6.01 6.62 -11.52
N LYS A 33 -5.89 7.87 -11.98
CA LYS A 33 -4.66 8.36 -12.57
C LYS A 33 -3.62 8.03 -11.52
N LYS A 34 -2.69 7.11 -11.81
CA LYS A 34 -1.68 6.70 -10.83
C LYS A 34 -1.01 7.98 -10.36
N ASP A 35 -1.26 8.33 -9.11
CA ASP A 35 -0.69 9.54 -8.53
C ASP A 35 0.83 9.40 -8.61
N VAL A 36 1.52 10.50 -8.88
CA VAL A 36 2.99 10.55 -8.90
C VAL A 36 3.58 9.91 -7.63
N TYR A 37 2.91 10.14 -6.50
CA TYR A 37 3.21 9.56 -5.20
C TYR A 37 3.00 8.03 -5.11
N GLN A 38 2.07 7.47 -5.87
CA GLN A 38 1.87 6.03 -5.94
C GLN A 38 2.99 5.37 -6.76
N LEU A 39 3.39 5.97 -7.88
CA LEU A 39 4.53 5.48 -8.67
C LEU A 39 5.84 5.59 -7.88
N PHE A 40 6.02 6.68 -7.15
CA PHE A 40 7.11 6.83 -6.20
C PHE A 40 7.11 5.72 -5.16
N ALA A 41 5.97 5.47 -4.50
CA ALA A 41 5.86 4.44 -3.48
C ALA A 41 6.14 3.02 -4.04
N GLU A 42 5.65 2.71 -5.25
CA GLU A 42 5.97 1.46 -5.96
C GLU A 42 7.49 1.33 -6.18
N LYS A 43 8.14 2.39 -6.69
CA LYS A 43 9.58 2.39 -6.97
C LYS A 43 10.43 2.28 -5.70
N VAL A 44 10.05 2.99 -4.64
CA VAL A 44 10.74 2.93 -3.34
C VAL A 44 10.67 1.50 -2.78
N ARG A 45 9.49 0.88 -2.84
CA ARG A 45 9.28 -0.47 -2.31
C ARG A 45 10.03 -1.54 -3.12
N ASP A 46 10.19 -1.36 -4.43
CA ASP A 46 10.96 -2.30 -5.26
C ASP A 46 12.48 -2.15 -5.09
N ASN A 47 12.95 -1.07 -4.47
CA ASN A 47 14.37 -0.87 -4.24
C ASN A 47 14.87 -1.64 -3.01
N LYS A 48 15.88 -2.49 -3.22
CA LYS A 48 16.49 -3.32 -2.17
C LYS A 48 17.29 -2.53 -1.13
N GLN A 49 17.60 -1.26 -1.39
CA GLN A 49 18.36 -0.43 -0.44
C GLN A 49 17.54 0.00 0.78
N LEU A 50 16.21 0.01 0.68
CA LEU A 50 15.35 0.28 1.84
C LEU A 50 15.16 -1.02 2.63
N GLU A 51 15.65 -1.05 3.88
CA GLU A 51 15.41 -2.18 4.79
C GLU A 51 13.91 -2.29 5.12
N SER A 52 13.23 -3.20 4.44
CA SER A 52 11.83 -3.54 4.68
C SER A 52 11.72 -4.95 5.27
N ARG A 53 10.82 -5.11 6.25
CA ARG A 53 10.52 -6.41 6.86
C ARG A 53 9.03 -6.66 6.87
N TRP A 54 8.66 -7.94 6.93
CA TRP A 54 7.28 -8.34 7.07
C TRP A 54 6.87 -8.32 8.55
N ALA A 55 5.71 -7.76 8.84
CA ALA A 55 5.02 -7.84 10.12
C ALA A 55 3.56 -8.19 9.92
N ILE A 56 2.89 -8.51 11.02
CA ILE A 56 1.46 -8.73 11.08
C ILE A 56 0.83 -7.48 11.71
N MET A 57 -0.05 -6.84 10.99
CA MET A 57 -0.85 -5.70 11.44
C MET A 57 -2.32 -6.11 11.35
N GLN A 58 -3.03 -6.15 12.48
CA GLN A 58 -4.46 -6.50 12.54
C GLN A 58 -4.82 -7.70 11.63
N GLU A 59 -4.11 -8.82 11.82
CA GLU A 59 -4.28 -10.08 11.06
C GLU A 59 -3.84 -10.06 9.58
N THR A 60 -3.46 -8.90 9.05
CA THR A 60 -2.88 -8.77 7.70
C THR A 60 -1.36 -8.73 7.72
N ARG A 61 -0.72 -9.43 6.77
CA ARG A 61 0.73 -9.40 6.60
C ARG A 61 1.12 -8.16 5.79
N VAL A 62 1.84 -7.23 6.41
CA VAL A 62 2.28 -5.97 5.81
C VAL A 62 3.80 -5.87 5.79
N GLU A 63 4.33 -5.16 4.81
CA GLU A 63 5.74 -4.78 4.80
C GLU A 63 5.88 -3.43 5.50
N TYR A 64 6.83 -3.32 6.42
CA TYR A 64 7.11 -2.09 7.13
C TYR A 64 8.61 -1.76 7.13
N PHE A 65 8.90 -0.49 7.34
CA PHE A 65 10.24 0.07 7.40
C PHE A 65 10.31 1.09 8.55
N ARG A 66 11.53 1.53 8.87
CA ARG A 66 11.77 2.54 9.92
C ARG A 66 11.90 3.93 9.30
N GLY A 67 11.40 4.95 10.00
CA GLY A 67 11.53 6.34 9.58
C GLY A 67 12.98 6.77 9.33
N LYS A 68 13.91 6.39 10.23
CA LYS A 68 15.36 6.66 10.10
C LYS A 68 15.95 6.08 8.81
N ASP A 69 15.62 4.82 8.52
CA ASP A 69 16.15 4.12 7.36
C ASP A 69 15.64 4.78 6.06
N PHE A 70 14.43 5.34 6.11
CA PHE A 70 13.83 6.09 5.00
C PHE A 70 14.51 7.44 4.74
N THR A 71 14.89 8.20 5.78
CA THR A 71 15.58 9.48 5.60
C THR A 71 16.98 9.28 5.02
N VAL A 72 17.69 8.23 5.46
CA VAL A 72 18.99 7.83 4.89
C VAL A 72 18.84 7.36 3.45
N PHE A 73 17.84 6.53 3.17
CA PHE A 73 17.56 6.02 1.82
C PHE A 73 17.32 7.15 0.80
N LEU A 74 16.50 8.14 1.16
CA LEU A 74 16.22 9.27 0.27
C LEU A 74 17.42 10.19 0.05
N LYS A 75 18.38 10.23 0.98
CA LYS A 75 19.66 10.92 0.78
C LYS A 75 20.58 10.15 -0.18
N ASN A 76 20.57 8.82 -0.10
CA ASN A 76 21.41 7.96 -0.92
C ASN A 76 20.88 7.77 -2.35
N CYS A 77 19.57 7.85 -2.56
CA CYS A 77 18.90 7.65 -3.85
C CYS A 77 18.16 8.91 -4.32
N PRO A 78 18.85 9.94 -4.86
CA PRO A 78 18.19 11.13 -5.40
C PRO A 78 17.33 10.81 -6.63
N GLU A 79 17.67 9.78 -7.41
CA GLU A 79 16.91 9.33 -8.59
C GLU A 79 15.43 9.06 -8.28
N ILE A 80 15.14 8.61 -7.06
CA ILE A 80 13.77 8.27 -6.66
C ILE A 80 13.00 9.54 -6.30
N LYS A 81 13.68 10.58 -5.80
CA LYS A 81 13.09 11.92 -5.61
C LYS A 81 12.76 12.59 -6.95
N GLU A 82 13.49 12.30 -8.02
CA GLU A 82 13.19 12.86 -9.34
C GLU A 82 11.80 12.47 -9.85
N ILE A 83 11.27 11.32 -9.42
CA ILE A 83 9.91 10.87 -9.76
C ILE A 83 8.86 11.85 -9.23
N LEU A 84 9.13 12.53 -8.12
CA LEU A 84 8.23 13.55 -7.57
C LEU A 84 8.17 14.82 -8.44
N GLY A 85 9.13 15.03 -9.34
CA GLY A 85 9.15 16.15 -10.28
C GLY A 85 9.18 17.51 -9.57
N SER A 86 8.00 18.11 -9.37
CA SER A 86 7.81 19.38 -8.68
C SER A 86 8.07 19.30 -7.17
N ASP A 87 7.89 18.13 -6.57
CA ASP A 87 7.98 17.93 -5.12
C ASP A 87 9.36 17.36 -4.68
N LYS A 88 10.36 17.41 -5.58
CA LYS A 88 11.70 16.86 -5.34
C LYS A 88 12.50 17.59 -4.26
N ASP A 89 12.25 18.89 -4.12
CA ASP A 89 12.96 19.80 -3.22
C ASP A 89 12.28 19.89 -1.84
N LEU A 90 11.14 19.20 -1.67
CA LEU A 90 10.46 19.12 -0.38
C LEU A 90 11.30 18.34 0.64
N ASP A 91 11.13 18.70 1.90
CA ASP A 91 11.71 17.96 3.00
C ASP A 91 11.14 16.54 3.04
N VAL A 92 11.97 15.61 3.51
CA VAL A 92 11.59 14.19 3.61
C VAL A 92 10.33 14.03 4.46
N GLU A 93 10.18 14.85 5.49
CA GLU A 93 9.00 14.85 6.35
C GLU A 93 7.73 15.20 5.59
N ASP A 94 7.77 16.23 4.74
CA ASP A 94 6.62 16.66 3.94
C ASP A 94 6.23 15.61 2.88
N ILE A 95 7.22 14.95 2.28
CA ILE A 95 6.99 13.85 1.36
C ILE A 95 6.26 12.72 2.09
N VAL A 96 6.75 12.30 3.27
CA VAL A 96 6.12 11.22 4.04
C VAL A 96 4.75 11.64 4.58
N ASN A 97 4.58 12.87 5.06
CA ASN A 97 3.29 13.41 5.48
C ASN A 97 2.28 13.40 4.32
N THR A 98 2.73 13.63 3.10
CA THR A 98 1.88 13.53 1.91
C THR A 98 1.52 12.07 1.59
N LEU A 99 2.46 11.13 1.77
CA LEU A 99 2.16 9.69 1.65
C LEU A 99 1.18 9.19 2.71
N LEU A 100 1.29 9.67 3.95
CA LEU A 100 0.37 9.38 5.05
C LEU A 100 -1.03 9.93 4.75
N ARG A 101 -1.13 11.19 4.31
CA ARG A 101 -2.41 11.81 3.89
C ARG A 101 -3.10 11.04 2.75
N LYS A 102 -2.32 10.45 1.85
CA LYS A 102 -2.81 9.61 0.75
C LYS A 102 -3.09 8.15 1.15
N ASN A 103 -2.92 7.78 2.41
CA ASN A 103 -3.07 6.42 2.93
C ASN A 103 -2.20 5.39 2.18
N LEU A 104 -1.08 5.80 1.57
CA LEU A 104 -0.13 4.88 0.92
C LEU A 104 0.79 4.21 1.95
N VAL A 105 0.99 4.90 3.06
CA VAL A 105 1.74 4.47 4.23
C VAL A 105 0.85 4.71 5.44
N ILE A 106 0.95 3.85 6.45
CA ILE A 106 0.36 4.06 7.77
C ILE A 106 1.48 4.09 8.81
N ARG A 107 1.42 5.06 9.71
CA ARG A 107 2.25 5.06 10.91
C ARG A 107 1.77 3.97 11.86
N CYS A 108 2.71 3.12 12.23
CA CYS A 108 2.52 2.01 13.15
C CYS A 108 3.37 2.21 14.40
N ASP A 109 2.92 1.61 15.50
CA ASP A 109 3.65 1.49 16.74
C ASP A 109 3.84 0.00 17.08
N ARG A 110 4.81 -0.29 17.94
CA ARG A 110 5.05 -1.63 18.47
C ARG A 110 3.90 -2.02 19.42
N VAL A 111 3.30 -3.19 19.19
CA VAL A 111 2.29 -3.78 20.10
C VAL A 111 2.87 -3.99 21.50
N VAL A 112 4.06 -4.60 21.56
CA VAL A 112 4.71 -4.91 22.82
C VAL A 112 5.60 -3.74 23.22
N LYS A 113 5.07 -2.88 24.07
CA LYS A 113 5.78 -1.74 24.67
C LYS A 113 6.59 -2.13 25.91
N THR A 114 6.30 -3.30 26.49
CA THR A 114 6.94 -3.80 27.71
C THR A 114 8.14 -4.68 27.41
N LEU A 115 9.25 -4.42 28.10
CA LEU A 115 10.40 -5.32 28.09
C LEU A 115 9.98 -6.67 28.67
N ARG A 116 10.24 -7.76 27.96
CA ARG A 116 10.10 -9.09 28.54
C ARG A 116 11.02 -9.18 29.76
N PRO A 117 10.53 -9.62 30.94
CA PRO A 117 11.37 -9.69 32.13
C PRO A 117 12.64 -10.50 31.83
N GLY A 118 13.81 -9.88 32.07
CA GLY A 118 15.14 -10.46 31.79
C GLY A 118 15.85 -10.00 30.52
N LYS A 119 15.26 -9.15 29.67
CA LYS A 119 15.94 -8.58 28.48
C LYS A 119 16.19 -7.07 28.64
N LYS A 120 17.44 -6.64 28.42
CA LYS A 120 17.89 -5.23 28.55
C LYS A 120 17.48 -4.33 27.36
N LYS A 121 17.04 -4.89 26.23
CA LYS A 121 16.65 -4.16 25.02
C LYS A 121 15.40 -4.78 24.39
N LEU A 122 14.49 -3.93 23.90
CA LEU A 122 13.37 -4.35 23.07
C LEU A 122 13.89 -4.90 21.74
N SER A 123 13.13 -5.80 21.11
CA SER A 123 13.44 -6.24 19.74
C SER A 123 13.51 -5.01 18.83
N SER A 124 14.57 -4.92 18.02
CA SER A 124 14.74 -3.84 17.03
C SER A 124 13.67 -3.87 15.95
N TRP A 125 13.03 -5.03 15.74
CA TRP A 125 12.00 -5.25 14.73
C TRP A 125 10.81 -5.98 15.38
N PRO A 126 9.66 -5.32 15.58
CA PRO A 126 8.46 -5.95 16.11
C PRO A 126 7.79 -6.85 15.05
N ALA A 127 7.34 -8.04 15.46
CA ALA A 127 6.59 -8.94 14.57
C ALA A 127 5.11 -8.55 14.44
N HIS A 128 4.57 -7.89 15.47
CA HIS A 128 3.20 -7.40 15.49
C HIS A 128 3.19 -5.87 15.65
N LEU A 129 2.38 -5.20 14.83
CA LEU A 129 2.25 -3.74 14.75
C LEU A 129 0.81 -3.32 15.03
N GLU A 130 0.64 -2.21 15.75
CA GLU A 130 -0.66 -1.53 15.92
C GLU A 130 -0.66 -0.22 15.14
N ILE A 131 -1.83 0.19 14.69
CA ILE A 131 -2.02 1.47 14.02
C ILE A 131 -1.97 2.58 15.07
N HIS A 132 -1.09 3.56 14.87
CA HIS A 132 -1.02 4.72 15.76
C HIS A 132 -2.13 5.71 15.42
N HIS A 133 -2.74 6.33 16.45
CA HIS A 133 -3.84 7.27 16.25
C HIS A 133 -3.41 8.59 15.59
N GLU A 134 -2.15 9.01 15.79
CA GLU A 134 -1.61 10.24 15.21
C GLU A 134 -0.73 9.94 13.99
N GLN A 135 -1.23 10.26 12.79
CA GLN A 135 -0.57 9.97 11.51
C GLN A 135 0.36 11.11 11.06
N VAL A 136 1.29 11.50 11.94
CA VAL A 136 2.34 12.50 11.64
C VAL A 136 3.68 11.80 11.49
N PHE A 137 4.56 12.28 10.61
CA PHE A 137 5.91 11.74 10.49
C PHE A 137 6.72 11.96 11.78
N SER A 138 7.50 10.95 12.18
CA SER A 138 8.44 11.06 13.29
C SER A 138 9.68 10.25 12.93
N GLU A 139 10.81 10.95 12.79
CA GLU A 139 12.06 10.34 12.34
C GLU A 139 12.58 9.30 13.34
N ASN A 140 12.43 9.53 14.64
CA ASN A 140 13.13 8.76 15.66
C ASN A 140 12.41 7.50 16.17
N ASP A 141 11.07 7.51 16.25
CA ASP A 141 10.29 6.43 16.88
C ASP A 141 9.16 5.88 15.99
N GLY A 142 9.04 6.35 14.74
CA GLY A 142 7.99 5.93 13.81
C GLY A 142 8.34 4.66 13.02
N PHE A 143 7.50 3.63 13.12
CA PHE A 143 7.43 2.56 12.12
C PHE A 143 6.39 2.91 11.08
N PHE A 144 6.67 2.57 9.83
CA PHE A 144 5.80 2.89 8.70
C PHE A 144 5.52 1.64 7.90
N ALA A 145 4.25 1.28 7.77
CA ALA A 145 3.81 0.12 7.00
C ALA A 145 3.21 0.55 5.66
N TRP A 146 3.55 -0.19 4.61
CA TRP A 146 2.93 -0.04 3.30
C TRP A 146 1.53 -0.65 3.31
N THR A 147 0.53 0.12 2.88
CA THR A 147 -0.87 -0.32 2.82
C THR A 147 -1.22 -0.94 1.48
N PHE A 148 -0.49 -0.58 0.42
CA PHE A 148 -0.74 -1.14 -0.90
C PHE A 148 -0.20 -2.56 -0.95
N MET A 149 -0.92 -3.47 -1.59
CA MET A 149 -0.38 -4.79 -1.88
C MET A 149 0.59 -4.66 -3.06
N LYS A 150 1.74 -5.32 -2.99
CA LYS A 150 2.58 -5.52 -4.17
C LYS A 150 1.67 -6.20 -5.18
N ARG A 151 1.43 -5.55 -6.32
CA ARG A 151 0.83 -6.19 -7.48
C ARG A 151 1.84 -7.25 -7.90
N ARG A 152 1.86 -8.40 -7.20
CA ARG A 152 2.56 -9.60 -7.64
C ARG A 152 2.25 -9.68 -9.11
N THR A 153 3.31 -9.62 -9.91
CA THR A 153 3.19 -9.28 -11.32
C THR A 153 2.09 -10.17 -11.85
N LEU A 154 0.94 -9.60 -12.26
CA LEU A 154 -0.17 -10.44 -12.74
C LEU A 154 0.34 -11.37 -13.84
N TRP A 155 1.41 -10.94 -14.53
CA TRP A 155 2.35 -11.75 -15.30
C TRP A 155 2.88 -13.03 -14.66
N GLN A 156 3.41 -13.05 -13.43
CA GLN A 156 3.81 -14.29 -12.75
C GLN A 156 2.62 -15.25 -12.59
N THR A 157 1.44 -14.75 -12.21
CA THR A 157 0.24 -15.60 -12.12
C THR A 157 -0.18 -16.10 -13.49
N ILE A 158 -0.22 -15.23 -14.50
CA ILE A 158 -0.57 -15.59 -15.88
C ILE A 158 0.45 -16.56 -16.48
N LEU A 159 1.76 -16.37 -16.28
CA LEU A 159 2.81 -17.29 -16.71
C LEU A 159 2.67 -18.64 -16.03
N SER A 160 2.38 -18.64 -14.74
CA SER A 160 2.14 -19.86 -13.95
C SER A 160 0.94 -20.66 -14.48
N PHE A 161 -0.12 -19.99 -14.96
CA PHE A 161 -1.26 -20.64 -15.62
C PHE A 161 -1.01 -21.02 -17.09
N LEU A 162 -0.20 -20.26 -17.82
CA LEU A 162 0.10 -20.52 -19.23
C LEU A 162 1.03 -21.73 -19.42
N TRP A 163 1.95 -21.94 -18.48
CA TRP A 163 2.89 -23.06 -18.49
C TRP A 163 2.23 -24.45 -18.54
N PRO A 164 1.25 -24.81 -17.69
CA PRO A 164 0.56 -26.10 -17.78
C PRO A 164 -0.26 -26.23 -19.07
N ILE A 165 -0.83 -25.14 -19.60
CA ILE A 165 -1.54 -25.15 -20.89
C ILE A 165 -0.57 -25.48 -22.03
N PHE A 166 0.63 -24.89 -22.01
CA PHE A 166 1.68 -25.18 -22.97
C PHE A 166 2.17 -26.64 -22.88
N ALA A 167 2.36 -27.15 -21.67
CA ALA A 167 2.69 -28.55 -21.45
C ALA A 167 1.60 -29.51 -21.96
N LEU A 168 0.32 -29.18 -21.73
CA LEU A 168 -0.82 -29.95 -22.25
C LEU A 168 -0.91 -29.91 -23.78
N ALA A 169 -0.67 -28.76 -24.40
CA ALA A 169 -0.66 -28.61 -25.85
C ALA A 169 0.42 -29.49 -26.51
N ILE A 170 1.61 -29.58 -25.92
CA ILE A 170 2.69 -30.49 -26.36
C ILE A 170 2.26 -31.96 -26.18
N CYS A 171 1.54 -32.29 -25.10
CA CYS A 171 1.08 -33.65 -24.83
C CYS A 171 -0.10 -34.10 -25.71
N LEU A 172 -0.88 -33.17 -26.27
CA LEU A 172 -2.02 -33.48 -27.15
C LEU A 172 -1.58 -33.86 -28.57
N PHE A 173 -0.33 -33.59 -28.95
CA PHE A 173 0.19 -34.08 -30.23
C PHE A 173 0.32 -35.61 -30.18
N PRO A 174 -0.37 -36.36 -31.06
CA PRO A 174 -0.51 -37.82 -30.98
C PRO A 174 0.77 -38.60 -31.33
N VAL A 175 1.94 -37.96 -31.33
CA VAL A 175 3.19 -38.51 -31.88
C VAL A 175 4.17 -39.01 -30.78
N TYR A 176 3.88 -38.85 -29.48
CA TYR A 176 4.89 -39.10 -28.44
C TYR A 176 4.59 -40.31 -27.51
N PRO A 177 5.57 -41.21 -27.25
CA PRO A 177 5.41 -42.37 -26.36
C PRO A 177 5.15 -41.94 -24.90
N ILE A 178 4.37 -42.75 -24.18
CA ILE A 178 3.86 -42.47 -22.81
C ILE A 178 4.97 -42.13 -21.81
N SER A 179 6.13 -42.79 -21.93
CA SER A 179 7.31 -42.56 -21.08
C SER A 179 7.84 -41.13 -21.18
N ALA A 180 7.75 -40.52 -22.36
CA ALA A 180 8.26 -39.18 -22.57
C ALA A 180 7.25 -38.09 -22.13
N ARG A 181 5.94 -38.40 -22.15
CA ARG A 181 4.91 -37.55 -21.51
C ARG A 181 5.13 -37.47 -20.00
N LEU A 182 5.43 -38.59 -19.34
CA LEU A 182 5.65 -38.66 -17.89
C LEU A 182 6.89 -37.85 -17.45
N LEU A 183 7.97 -37.91 -18.25
CA LEU A 183 9.17 -37.13 -18.01
C LEU A 183 8.91 -35.62 -18.10
N CYS A 184 8.10 -35.18 -19.08
CA CYS A 184 7.69 -33.78 -19.19
C CYS A 184 6.89 -33.32 -17.97
N TYR A 185 5.96 -34.13 -17.44
CA TYR A 185 5.22 -33.79 -16.23
C TYR A 185 6.12 -33.65 -15.00
N ILE A 186 7.06 -34.58 -14.80
CA ILE A 186 7.97 -34.54 -13.65
C ILE A 186 8.88 -33.31 -13.73
N ARG A 187 9.44 -33.01 -14.90
CA ARG A 187 10.29 -31.82 -15.09
C ARG A 187 9.50 -30.51 -15.00
N ALA A 188 8.26 -30.49 -15.48
CA ALA A 188 7.39 -29.33 -15.34
C ALA A 188 7.00 -29.08 -13.87
N LEU A 189 6.76 -30.13 -13.08
CA LEU A 189 6.42 -30.03 -11.66
C LEU A 189 7.64 -29.58 -10.82
N GLU A 190 8.84 -30.08 -11.14
CA GLU A 190 10.09 -29.68 -10.49
C GLU A 190 10.42 -28.20 -10.71
N LEU A 191 10.26 -27.71 -11.95
CA LEU A 191 10.41 -26.28 -12.29
C LEU A 191 9.35 -25.40 -11.63
N TYR A 192 8.12 -25.89 -11.46
CA TYR A 192 7.06 -25.16 -10.79
C TYR A 192 7.30 -25.01 -9.28
N CYS A 193 7.89 -26.01 -8.62
CA CYS A 193 8.26 -25.93 -7.19
C CYS A 193 9.45 -24.99 -6.92
N LEU A 194 10.24 -24.63 -7.93
CA LEU A 194 11.39 -23.74 -7.81
C LEU A 194 11.08 -22.26 -8.09
N LEU A 195 9.87 -21.94 -8.56
CA LEU A 195 9.39 -20.62 -8.95
C LEU A 195 8.51 -19.97 -7.88
#